data_AF-A0A0S8C8M5-F1
#
_entry.id   AF-A0A0S8C8M5-F1
#
_cell.length_a   1.000
_cell.length_b   1.000
_cell.length_c   1.000
_cell.angle_alpha   90.00
_cell.angle_beta   90.00
_cell.angle_gamma   90.00
#
_symmetry.space_group_name_H-M   'P 1'
#
loop_
_entity.id
_entity.type
_entity.pdbx_description
1 polymer ?
#
loop_
_entity_poly.entity_id
_entity_poly.type
_entity_poly.pdbx_seq_one_letter_code
_entity_poly.pdbx_strand_id
1 'polypeptide(L)' 'MNQTVSFDELRWLQELNANTRKKNVPVLIGASLLARGLIEQKAGGFALTARGRIALAKLG' A
#
# COMPACT_ATOMS: atom_id res chain seq x y z
N MET A 1 -12.05 -13.26 -9.35
CA MET A 1 -10.89 -13.80 -8.59
C MET A 1 -10.55 -12.82 -7.48
N ASN A 2 -11.02 -13.09 -6.26
CA ASN A 2 -10.87 -12.17 -5.13
C ASN A 2 -9.45 -12.31 -4.59
N GLN A 3 -8.51 -11.52 -5.12
CA GLN A 3 -7.12 -11.55 -4.71
C GLN A 3 -6.99 -10.95 -3.31
N THR A 4 -7.07 -11.78 -2.29
CA THR A 4 -6.79 -11.42 -0.90
C THR A 4 -5.47 -10.64 -0.84
N VAL A 5 -5.50 -9.47 -0.21
CA VAL A 5 -4.29 -8.68 0.04
C VAL A 5 -3.47 -9.45 1.07
N SER A 6 -2.20 -9.74 0.76
CA SER A 6 -1.34 -10.53 1.65
C SER A 6 -1.05 -9.75 2.93
N PHE A 7 -0.78 -10.46 4.04
CA PHE A 7 -0.48 -9.82 5.32
C PHE A 7 0.68 -8.82 5.22
N ASP A 8 1.71 -9.14 4.43
CA ASP A 8 2.84 -8.24 4.20
C ASP A 8 2.44 -6.95 3.45
N GLU A 9 1.55 -7.07 2.46
CA GLU A 9 1.02 -5.91 1.73
C GLU A 9 0.22 -5.00 2.68
N LEU A 10 -0.54 -5.59 3.61
CA LEU A 10 -1.32 -4.86 4.61
C LEU A 10 -0.44 -4.15 5.62
N ARG A 11 0.59 -4.84 6.12
CA ARG A 11 1.61 -4.24 6.98
C ARG A 11 2.26 -3.03 6.30
N TRP A 12 2.62 -3.15 5.03
CA TRP A 12 3.21 -2.05 4.27
C TRP A 12 2.22 -0.92 4.01
N LEU A 13 0.93 -1.19 3.82
CA LEU A 13 -0.10 -0.15 3.74
C LEU A 13 -0.26 0.60 5.08
N GLN A 14 -0.18 -0.10 6.21
CA GLN A 14 -0.17 0.53 7.55
C GLN A 14 1.10 1.38 7.75
N GLU A 15 2.27 0.85 7.41
CA GLU A 15 3.54 1.57 7.52
C GLU A 15 3.58 2.81 6.61
N LEU A 16 3.03 2.73 5.40
CA LEU A 16 2.88 3.87 4.48
C LEU A 16 1.90 4.93 5.00
N ASN A 17 0.84 4.52 5.71
CA ASN A 17 -0.11 5.44 6.33
C ASN A 17 0.50 6.16 7.55
N ALA A 18 1.20 5.41 8.41
CA ALA A 18 1.75 5.92 9.66
C ALA A 18 3.03 6.74 9.46
N ASN A 19 3.90 6.32 8.53
CA ASN A 19 5.14 7.00 8.20
C ASN A 19 5.09 7.43 6.72
N THR A 20 4.62 8.65 6.49
CA THR A 20 4.54 9.31 5.18
C THR A 20 5.91 9.46 4.46
N ARG A 21 7.00 8.93 5.03
CA ARG A 21 8.38 8.97 4.51
C ARG A 21 8.85 7.61 4.00
N LYS A 22 8.11 7.05 3.03
CA LYS A 22 8.49 6.48 1.72
C LYS A 22 9.86 5.78 1.47
N LYS A 23 10.77 5.59 2.43
CA LYS A 23 12.14 5.21 2.06
C LYS A 23 12.42 3.72 1.86
N ASN A 24 11.60 2.79 2.36
CA ASN A 24 12.00 1.36 2.34
C ASN A 24 10.91 0.33 1.96
N VAL A 25 9.90 0.67 1.16
CA VAL A 25 8.97 -0.39 0.68
C VAL A 25 9.75 -1.36 -0.23
N PRO A 26 9.79 -2.67 0.05
CA PRO A 26 10.40 -3.65 -0.83
C PRO A 26 9.82 -3.53 -2.23
N VAL A 27 10.69 -3.53 -3.25
CA VAL A 27 10.30 -3.31 -4.65
C VAL A 27 9.15 -4.24 -5.07
N LEU A 28 9.19 -5.50 -4.66
CA LEU A 28 8.15 -6.49 -4.95
C LEU A 28 6.79 -6.12 -4.33
N ILE A 29 6.79 -5.64 -3.08
CA ILE A 29 5.56 -5.25 -2.39
C ILE A 29 5.02 -3.94 -2.96
N GLY A 30 5.90 -2.95 -3.21
CA GLY A 30 5.52 -1.70 -3.86
C GLY A 30 4.90 -1.94 -5.24
N ALA A 31 5.50 -2.81 -6.05
CA ALA A 31 4.97 -3.21 -7.35
C ALA A 31 3.60 -3.90 -7.24
N SER A 32 3.43 -4.80 -6.27
CA SER A 32 2.15 -5.48 -6.05
C SER A 32 1.04 -4.51 -5.59
N LEU A 33 1.36 -3.62 -4.64
CA LEU A 33 0.43 -2.59 -4.16
C LEU A 33 0.04 -1.59 -5.27
N LEU A 34 1.00 -1.22 -6.15
CA LEU A 34 0.75 -0.41 -7.34
C LEU A 34 -0.14 -1.15 -8.34
N ALA A 35 0.18 -2.41 -8.66
CA ALA A 35 -0.58 -3.23 -9.59
C ALA A 35 -2.03 -3.43 -9.12
N ARG A 36 -2.25 -3.52 -7.81
CA ARG A 36 -3.57 -3.59 -7.17
C ARG A 36 -4.27 -2.23 -7.05
N GLY A 37 -3.59 -1.13 -7.37
CA GLY A 37 -4.09 0.24 -7.25
C GLY A 37 -4.37 0.67 -5.81
N LEU A 38 -3.68 0.07 -4.83
CA LEU A 38 -3.79 0.41 -3.40
C LEU A 38 -2.89 1.61 -3.04
N ILE A 39 -1.80 1.77 -3.78
CA ILE A 39 -0.91 2.93 -3.70
C ILE A 39 -0.72 3.52 -5.10
N GLU A 40 -0.32 4.78 -5.14
CA GLU A 40 0.08 5.50 -6.35
C GLU A 40 1.48 6.09 -6.17
N GLN A 41 2.27 6.12 -7.24
CA GLN A 41 3.59 6.74 -7.22
C GLN A 41 3.43 8.25 -7.43
N LYS A 42 3.95 9.05 -6.50
CA LYS A 42 4.01 10.52 -6.57
C LYS A 42 5.47 10.98 -6.58
N ALA A 43 5.69 12.23 -6.97
CA ALA A 43 6.98 12.88 -6.80
C ALA A 43 7.43 12.74 -5.32
N GLY A 44 8.52 11.99 -5.11
CA GLY A 44 9.05 11.68 -3.78
C GLY A 44 8.67 10.31 -3.19
N GLY A 45 7.91 9.44 -3.89
CA GLY A 45 7.59 8.02 -3.59
C GLY A 45 6.07 7.72 -3.46
N PHE A 46 5.61 6.81 -2.59
CA PHE A 46 4.21 6.31 -2.63
C PHE A 46 3.15 7.03 -1.77
N ALA A 47 1.95 7.20 -2.30
CA ALA A 47 0.77 7.67 -1.57
C ALA A 47 -0.36 6.62 -1.61
N LEU A 48 -1.20 6.57 -0.56
CA LEU A 48 -2.36 5.69 -0.52
C LEU A 48 -3.48 6.20 -1.42
N THR A 49 -4.04 5.32 -2.26
CA THR A 49 -5.24 5.65 -3.03
C THR A 49 -6.48 5.57 -2.14
N ALA A 50 -7.63 6.02 -2.65
CA ALA A 50 -8.91 5.79 -1.97
C ALA A 50 -9.15 4.29 -1.71
N ARG A 51 -8.75 3.42 -2.64
CA ARG A 51 -8.86 1.96 -2.50
C ARG A 51 -7.93 1.41 -1.43
N GLY A 52 -6.69 1.89 -1.37
CA GLY A 52 -5.74 1.54 -0.31
C GLY A 52 -6.25 1.92 1.08
N ARG A 53 -6.84 3.11 1.22
CA ARG A 53 -7.45 3.56 2.47
C ARG A 53 -8.64 2.71 2.90
N ILE A 54 -9.51 2.32 1.97
CA ILE A 54 -10.63 1.42 2.27
C ILE A 54 -10.13 0.02 2.64
N ALA A 55 -9.13 -0.50 1.92
CA ALA A 55 -8.52 -1.79 2.24
C ALA A 55 -7.93 -1.78 3.64
N LEU A 56 -7.25 -0.69 4.02
CA LEU A 56 -6.71 -0.46 5.35
C LEU A 56 -7.82 -0.39 6.42
N ALA A 57 -8.88 0.37 6.16
CA ALA A 57 -9.99 0.56 7.10
C ALA A 57 -10.85 -0.69 7.30
N LYS A 58 -10.94 -1.58 6.31
CA LYS A 58 -11.65 -2.87 6.42
C LYS A 58 -10.95 -3.90 7.29
N LEU A 59 -9.71 -3.63 7.70
CA LEU A 59 -8.90 -4.51 8.56
C LEU A 59 -8.88 -4.06 10.02
N GLY A 60 -9.43 -2.87 10.32
CA GLY A 60 -9.63 -2.37 11.68
C GLY A 60 -10.95 -2.82 12.26
#